data_AF-A0A3D0S6M1-F1
#
_entry.id   AF-A0A3D0S6M1-F1
#
_cell.length_a   1.000
_cell.length_b   1.000
_cell.length_c   1.000
_cell.angle_alpha   90.00
_cell.angle_beta   90.00
_cell.angle_gamma   90.00
#
_symmetry.space_group_name_H-M   'P 1'
#
loop_
_entity.id
_entity.type
_entity.pdbx_description
1 polymer ?
#
loop_
_entity_poly.entity_id
_entity_poly.type
_entity_poly.pdbx_seq_one_letter_code
_entity_poly.pdbx_strand_id
1 'polypeptide(L)'
;MVISPEGNPELRAVARRWLRAAPPPSAEWEYADARQPSSNLDDLTLDVGGRTVALGEIIVQTQPAGSRLGVVMHHDVLSPLAEQDRQQIAFLALDNAVGEDVVETWLGTIEVSTEPPDQGVPLGKLADLVAAHRAAHLNEDGSPTWQLLQGDGPKGPLLALALVPLYPTIAAQHDNHVMVTVPYVDRTDHGFPSEPALEALRSFEDHLSNRLGGSGTLVASETSAGVRTLHYYVDSTSSGAEVVAGAVTGWPDGTVRVVTAHDPGWQAVRHLA
;
A
#
# COMPACT_ATOMS: atom_id res chain seq x y z
N MET A 1 5.38 -18.51 -15.24
CA MET A 1 6.16 -18.70 -14.00
C MET A 1 5.91 -17.52 -13.08
N VAL A 2 5.71 -17.77 -11.79
CA VAL A 2 5.46 -16.73 -10.79
C VAL A 2 6.54 -16.82 -9.72
N ILE A 3 7.17 -15.69 -9.38
CA ILE A 3 8.00 -15.54 -8.18
C ILE A 3 7.30 -14.56 -7.26
N SER A 4 6.65 -15.11 -6.23
CA SER A 4 5.85 -14.33 -5.29
C SER A 4 6.67 -14.00 -4.03
N PRO A 5 6.50 -12.81 -3.43
CA PRO A 5 7.06 -12.48 -2.13
C PRO A 5 6.34 -13.18 -0.97
N GLU A 6 5.21 -13.85 -1.23
CA GLU A 6 4.34 -14.49 -0.25
C GLU A 6 3.91 -13.55 0.87
N GLY A 7 3.51 -12.33 0.49
CA GLY A 7 3.15 -11.28 1.44
C GLY A 7 4.32 -10.67 2.22
N ASN A 8 5.57 -11.12 2.02
CA ASN A 8 6.73 -10.58 2.71
C ASN A 8 7.25 -9.31 2.04
N PRO A 9 7.14 -8.13 2.69
CA PRO A 9 7.57 -6.89 2.05
C PRO A 9 9.05 -6.86 1.67
N GLU A 10 9.92 -7.49 2.47
CA GLU A 10 11.37 -7.57 2.23
C GLU A 10 11.72 -8.25 0.89
N LEU A 11 10.83 -9.11 0.38
CA LEU A 11 11.04 -9.86 -0.86
C LEU A 11 10.41 -9.19 -2.08
N ARG A 12 9.54 -8.19 -1.89
CA ARG A 12 8.75 -7.58 -2.98
C ARG A 12 9.63 -6.90 -4.03
N ALA A 13 10.59 -6.09 -3.59
CA ALA A 13 11.50 -5.41 -4.52
C ALA A 13 12.35 -6.43 -5.30
N VAL A 14 12.74 -7.54 -4.67
CA VAL A 14 13.47 -8.64 -5.33
C VAL A 14 12.60 -9.31 -6.39
N ALA A 15 11.35 -9.66 -6.06
CA ALA A 15 10.40 -10.25 -7.00
C ALA A 15 10.14 -9.33 -8.21
N ARG A 16 9.91 -8.03 -7.97
CA ARG A 16 9.72 -7.02 -9.03
C ARG A 16 10.96 -6.87 -9.92
N ARG A 17 12.15 -6.85 -9.35
CA ARG A 17 13.41 -6.77 -10.12
C ARG A 17 13.64 -8.04 -10.93
N TRP A 18 13.31 -9.21 -10.39
CA TRP A 18 13.33 -10.46 -11.15
C TRP A 18 12.40 -10.40 -12.36
N LEU A 19 11.15 -9.94 -12.19
CA LEU A 19 10.21 -9.80 -13.31
C LEU A 19 10.71 -8.83 -14.37
N ARG A 20 11.30 -7.69 -13.96
CA ARG A 20 11.90 -6.73 -14.90
C ARG A 20 13.09 -7.29 -15.68
N ALA A 21 13.80 -8.26 -15.10
CA ALA A 21 14.91 -8.95 -15.75
C ALA A 21 14.45 -10.18 -16.57
N ALA A 22 13.17 -10.56 -16.49
CA ALA A 22 12.65 -11.71 -17.22
C ALA A 22 12.65 -11.46 -18.74
N PRO A 23 12.80 -12.52 -19.56
CA PRO A 23 12.59 -12.42 -21.00
C PRO A 23 11.19 -11.88 -21.34
N PRO A 24 10.98 -11.30 -22.53
CA PRO A 24 9.64 -10.97 -23.00
C PRO A 24 8.70 -12.18 -22.95
N PRO A 25 7.42 -11.99 -22.61
CA PRO A 25 6.46 -13.08 -22.65
C PRO A 25 6.32 -13.64 -24.07
N SER A 26 6.01 -14.92 -24.15
CA SER A 26 5.80 -15.64 -25.41
C SER A 26 4.46 -16.37 -25.37
N ALA A 27 4.08 -17.03 -26.46
CA ALA A 27 2.86 -17.85 -26.49
C ALA A 27 2.86 -18.99 -25.45
N GLU A 28 4.03 -19.40 -24.96
CA GLU A 28 4.19 -20.52 -24.01
C GLU A 28 4.50 -20.06 -22.58
N TRP A 29 5.01 -18.84 -22.40
CA TRP A 29 5.54 -18.37 -21.13
C TRP A 29 5.10 -16.95 -20.81
N GLU A 30 4.47 -16.81 -19.64
CA GLU A 30 4.20 -15.54 -18.97
C GLU A 30 4.93 -15.49 -17.63
N TYR A 31 5.23 -14.30 -17.15
CA TYR A 31 5.98 -14.06 -15.91
C TYR A 31 5.21 -13.07 -15.02
N ALA A 32 5.17 -13.33 -13.72
CA ALA A 32 4.59 -12.43 -12.73
C ALA A 32 5.40 -12.45 -11.43
N ASP A 33 5.38 -11.34 -10.70
CA ASP A 33 6.06 -11.17 -9.40
C ASP A 33 5.11 -11.28 -8.19
N ALA A 34 3.85 -11.67 -8.44
CA ALA A 34 2.83 -11.90 -7.43
C ALA A 34 1.84 -12.95 -7.94
N ARG A 35 1.17 -13.66 -7.04
CA ARG A 35 0.14 -14.65 -7.41
C ARG A 35 -1.04 -13.96 -8.10
N GLN A 36 -1.44 -14.52 -9.23
CA GLN A 36 -2.58 -14.05 -10.00
C GLN A 36 -3.87 -14.73 -9.50
N PRO A 37 -5.04 -14.07 -9.62
CA PRO A 37 -6.32 -14.72 -9.35
C PRO A 37 -6.49 -15.96 -10.24
N SER A 38 -7.16 -16.98 -9.70
CA SER A 38 -7.54 -18.18 -10.46
C SER A 38 -8.69 -17.86 -11.41
N SER A 39 -8.62 -18.39 -12.64
CA SER A 39 -9.73 -18.28 -13.60
C SER A 39 -10.91 -19.19 -13.27
N ASN A 40 -10.68 -20.25 -12.47
CA ASN A 40 -11.66 -21.28 -12.13
C ASN A 40 -11.76 -21.44 -10.60
N LEU A 41 -12.07 -20.34 -9.91
CA LEU A 41 -12.08 -20.31 -8.44
C LEU A 41 -13.06 -21.34 -7.84
N ASP A 42 -14.26 -21.46 -8.40
CA ASP A 42 -15.34 -22.29 -7.83
C ASP A 42 -15.01 -23.79 -7.83
N ASP A 43 -14.18 -24.25 -8.77
CA ASP A 43 -13.74 -25.64 -8.88
C ASP A 43 -12.44 -25.93 -8.10
N LEU A 44 -11.82 -24.89 -7.53
CA LEU A 44 -10.53 -25.03 -6.85
C LEU A 44 -10.72 -25.62 -5.45
N THR A 45 -9.80 -26.51 -5.08
CA THR A 45 -9.71 -27.07 -3.74
C THR A 45 -8.34 -26.79 -3.14
N LEU A 46 -8.29 -26.57 -1.82
CA LEU A 46 -7.05 -26.43 -1.06
C LEU A 46 -6.94 -27.58 -0.05
N ASP A 47 -5.77 -28.21 -0.01
CA ASP A 47 -5.43 -29.24 0.98
C ASP A 47 -4.48 -28.66 2.03
N VAL A 48 -4.99 -28.46 3.25
CA VAL A 48 -4.21 -27.95 4.40
C VAL A 48 -4.61 -28.72 5.64
N GLY A 49 -3.63 -29.18 6.42
CA GLY A 49 -3.89 -29.95 7.65
C GLY A 49 -4.63 -31.28 7.43
N GLY A 50 -4.52 -31.87 6.22
CA GLY A 50 -5.23 -33.10 5.86
C GLY A 50 -6.74 -32.92 5.63
N ARG A 51 -7.19 -31.69 5.45
CA ARG A 51 -8.56 -31.35 5.05
C ARG A 51 -8.55 -30.70 3.68
N THR A 52 -9.52 -31.09 2.85
CA THR A 52 -9.80 -30.47 1.57
C THR A 52 -10.89 -29.42 1.76
N VAL A 53 -10.65 -28.20 1.29
CA VAL A 53 -11.59 -27.09 1.32
C VAL A 53 -11.91 -26.68 -0.11
N ALA A 54 -13.18 -26.74 -0.51
CA ALA A 54 -13.63 -26.25 -1.81
C ALA A 54 -13.82 -24.73 -1.74
N LEU A 55 -13.11 -23.98 -2.58
CA LEU A 55 -13.13 -22.52 -2.51
C LEU A 55 -14.49 -21.94 -2.91
N GLY A 56 -15.23 -22.61 -3.79
CA GLY A 56 -16.59 -22.23 -4.16
C GLY A 56 -17.62 -22.33 -3.02
N GLU A 57 -17.30 -23.06 -1.96
CA GLU A 57 -18.16 -23.21 -0.77
C GLU A 57 -17.85 -22.18 0.32
N ILE A 58 -16.81 -21.37 0.14
CA ILE A 58 -16.44 -20.32 1.09
C ILE A 58 -17.41 -19.14 0.97
N ILE A 59 -17.95 -18.72 2.11
CA ILE A 59 -18.80 -17.54 2.23
C ILE A 59 -17.97 -16.39 2.82
N VAL A 60 -18.08 -15.21 2.23
CA VAL A 60 -17.42 -14.00 2.70
C VAL A 60 -18.41 -12.86 2.91
N GLN A 61 -18.14 -12.01 3.90
CA GLN A 61 -18.78 -10.72 4.07
C GLN A 61 -17.69 -9.65 4.12
N THR A 62 -17.89 -8.55 3.41
CA THR A 62 -16.97 -7.41 3.40
C THR A 62 -17.54 -6.24 4.19
N GLN A 63 -16.67 -5.48 4.86
CA GLN A 63 -17.03 -4.23 5.51
C GLN A 63 -15.99 -3.14 5.20
N PRO A 64 -16.40 -1.89 4.92
CA PRO A 64 -15.46 -0.79 4.78
C PRO A 64 -14.62 -0.59 6.03
N ALA A 65 -13.30 -0.44 5.85
CA ALA A 65 -12.33 -0.20 6.90
C ALA A 65 -11.32 0.85 6.41
N GLY A 66 -11.74 2.12 6.43
CA GLY A 66 -10.99 3.22 5.83
C GLY A 66 -10.85 3.04 4.32
N SER A 67 -9.62 3.14 3.82
CA SER A 67 -9.29 2.92 2.40
C SER A 67 -9.34 1.45 1.96
N ARG A 68 -9.50 0.50 2.90
CA ARG A 68 -9.48 -0.95 2.67
C ARG A 68 -10.84 -1.59 2.98
N LEU A 69 -10.98 -2.87 2.64
CA LEU A 69 -12.11 -3.72 2.98
C LEU A 69 -11.72 -4.77 4.01
N GLY A 70 -12.34 -4.76 5.18
CA GLY A 70 -12.30 -5.91 6.08
C GLY A 70 -13.09 -7.07 5.46
N VAL A 71 -12.60 -8.29 5.65
CA VAL A 71 -13.22 -9.53 5.16
C VAL A 71 -13.44 -10.49 6.32
N VAL A 72 -14.68 -10.91 6.50
CA VAL A 72 -15.04 -12.03 7.36
C VAL A 72 -15.33 -13.22 6.46
N MET A 73 -14.61 -14.31 6.68
CA MET A 73 -14.71 -15.55 5.92
C MET A 73 -15.32 -16.64 6.79
N HIS A 74 -16.15 -17.49 6.21
CA HIS A 74 -16.68 -18.66 6.88
C HIS A 74 -16.68 -19.88 5.95
N HIS A 75 -16.32 -21.03 6.52
CA HIS A 75 -16.51 -22.35 5.94
C HIS A 75 -16.44 -23.40 7.06
N ASP A 76 -17.38 -24.34 7.12
CA ASP A 76 -17.52 -25.30 8.23
C ASP A 76 -16.25 -26.10 8.53
N VAL A 77 -15.54 -26.52 7.48
CA VAL A 77 -14.28 -27.28 7.59
C VAL A 77 -13.15 -26.47 8.26
N LEU A 78 -13.20 -25.13 8.25
CA LEU A 78 -12.17 -24.28 8.84
C LEU A 78 -12.32 -24.14 10.36
N SER A 79 -13.55 -24.12 10.87
CA SER A 79 -13.86 -23.91 12.29
C SER A 79 -13.04 -24.79 13.26
N PRO A 80 -12.89 -26.12 13.04
CA PRO A 80 -12.14 -26.98 13.95
C PRO A 80 -10.60 -26.92 13.79
N LEU A 81 -10.07 -26.20 12.80
CA LEU A 81 -8.63 -26.15 12.53
C LEU A 81 -7.88 -25.29 13.56
N ALA A 82 -6.56 -25.44 13.62
CA ALA A 82 -5.71 -24.51 14.37
C ALA A 82 -5.78 -23.12 13.73
N GLU A 83 -5.58 -22.07 14.53
CA GLU A 83 -5.66 -20.68 14.04
C GLU A 83 -4.68 -20.41 12.88
N GLN A 84 -3.47 -20.96 12.96
CA GLN A 84 -2.47 -20.84 11.91
C GLN A 84 -2.95 -21.45 10.59
N ASP A 85 -3.56 -22.65 10.63
CA ASP A 85 -4.08 -23.32 9.43
C ASP A 85 -5.28 -22.54 8.85
N ARG A 86 -6.17 -22.00 9.71
CA ARG A 86 -7.29 -21.15 9.28
C ARG A 86 -6.78 -19.91 8.54
N GLN A 87 -5.79 -19.22 9.12
CA GLN A 87 -5.20 -18.03 8.51
C GLN A 87 -4.53 -18.37 7.19
N GLN A 88 -3.75 -19.46 7.13
CA GLN A 88 -3.10 -19.90 5.89
C GLN A 88 -4.13 -20.18 4.79
N ILE A 89 -5.20 -20.92 5.09
CA ILE A 89 -6.24 -21.22 4.10
C ILE A 89 -6.95 -19.94 3.66
N ALA A 90 -7.26 -19.03 4.60
CA ALA A 90 -7.91 -17.76 4.27
C ALA A 90 -7.06 -16.93 3.29
N PHE A 91 -5.76 -16.75 3.55
CA PHE A 91 -4.88 -16.04 2.62
C PHE A 91 -4.79 -16.73 1.26
N LEU A 92 -4.62 -18.05 1.21
CA LEU A 92 -4.59 -18.79 -0.05
C LEU A 92 -5.90 -18.66 -0.83
N ALA A 93 -7.05 -18.71 -0.15
CA ALA A 93 -8.36 -18.55 -0.79
C ALA A 93 -8.53 -17.14 -1.34
N LEU A 94 -8.13 -16.11 -0.59
CA LEU A 94 -8.20 -14.72 -1.02
C LEU A 94 -7.24 -14.42 -2.17
N ASP A 95 -6.01 -14.93 -2.14
CA ASP A 95 -5.05 -14.81 -3.25
C ASP A 95 -5.61 -15.43 -4.53
N ASN A 96 -6.26 -16.60 -4.43
CA ASN A 96 -6.91 -17.21 -5.59
C ASN A 96 -8.13 -16.39 -6.06
N ALA A 97 -8.85 -15.72 -5.16
CA ALA A 97 -10.03 -14.96 -5.50
C ALA A 97 -9.71 -13.61 -6.17
N VAL A 98 -8.70 -12.89 -5.66
CA VAL A 98 -8.43 -11.50 -6.09
C VAL A 98 -6.97 -11.21 -6.43
N GLY A 99 -6.05 -12.15 -6.21
CA GLY A 99 -4.62 -11.98 -6.44
C GLY A 99 -3.91 -11.38 -5.23
N GLU A 100 -2.64 -11.77 -5.05
CA GLU A 100 -1.82 -11.42 -3.88
C GLU A 100 -1.69 -9.90 -3.69
N ASP A 101 -1.37 -9.16 -4.75
CA ASP A 101 -1.25 -7.71 -4.66
C ASP A 101 -2.56 -7.05 -4.22
N VAL A 102 -3.72 -7.57 -4.65
CA VAL A 102 -5.02 -7.01 -4.27
C VAL A 102 -5.32 -7.30 -2.80
N VAL A 103 -5.03 -8.52 -2.33
CA VAL A 103 -5.14 -8.88 -0.91
C VAL A 103 -4.31 -7.91 -0.08
N GLU A 104 -3.04 -7.73 -0.45
CA GLU A 104 -2.11 -6.88 0.26
C GLU A 104 -2.43 -5.38 0.21
N THR A 105 -3.06 -4.90 -0.85
CA THR A 105 -3.32 -3.47 -1.04
C THR A 105 -4.68 -3.05 -0.48
N TRP A 106 -5.70 -3.89 -0.66
CA TRP A 106 -7.09 -3.49 -0.53
C TRP A 106 -7.84 -4.25 0.56
N LEU A 107 -7.34 -5.39 1.04
CA LEU A 107 -8.01 -6.13 2.11
C LEU A 107 -7.39 -5.78 3.46
N GLY A 108 -8.19 -5.26 4.40
CA GLY A 108 -7.77 -4.90 5.74
C GLY A 108 -7.76 -6.11 6.67
N THR A 109 -8.52 -6.03 7.76
CA THR A 109 -8.71 -7.16 8.67
C THR A 109 -9.27 -8.37 7.92
N ILE A 110 -8.64 -9.53 8.10
CA ILE A 110 -9.13 -10.81 7.61
C ILE A 110 -9.45 -11.66 8.82
N GLU A 111 -10.72 -12.02 8.96
CA GLU A 111 -11.23 -12.83 10.06
C GLU A 111 -11.83 -14.12 9.51
N VAL A 112 -11.55 -15.25 10.16
CA VAL A 112 -12.21 -16.54 9.87
C VAL A 112 -13.23 -16.80 10.97
N SER A 113 -14.50 -16.60 10.66
CA SER A 113 -15.63 -16.79 11.57
C SER A 113 -16.01 -18.26 11.69
N THR A 114 -16.33 -18.68 12.91
CA THR A 114 -16.89 -20.01 13.19
C THR A 114 -18.37 -20.12 12.82
N GLU A 115 -19.06 -18.99 12.65
CA GLU A 115 -20.46 -18.92 12.26
C GLU A 115 -20.61 -18.25 10.87
N PRO A 116 -21.58 -18.68 10.05
CA PRO A 116 -21.84 -18.03 8.76
C PRO A 116 -22.23 -16.55 8.94
N PRO A 117 -21.67 -15.62 8.14
CA PRO A 117 -22.07 -14.23 8.18
C PRO A 117 -23.51 -14.04 7.68
N ASP A 118 -24.29 -13.16 8.34
CA ASP A 118 -25.71 -12.91 8.05
C ASP A 118 -25.99 -12.48 6.61
N GLN A 119 -25.06 -11.73 6.00
CA GLN A 119 -25.16 -11.21 4.63
C GLN A 119 -23.95 -11.67 3.79
N GLY A 120 -23.52 -12.91 4.02
CA GLY A 120 -22.45 -13.53 3.28
C GLY A 120 -22.78 -13.76 1.80
N VAL A 121 -21.76 -13.63 0.95
CA VAL A 121 -21.79 -14.00 -0.47
C VAL A 121 -20.71 -15.05 -0.76
N PRO A 122 -20.84 -15.84 -1.86
CA PRO A 122 -19.77 -16.74 -2.26
C PRO A 122 -18.45 -15.99 -2.52
N LEU A 123 -17.32 -16.62 -2.22
CA LEU A 123 -15.97 -16.05 -2.39
C LEU A 123 -15.73 -15.51 -3.81
N GLY A 124 -16.28 -16.17 -4.84
CA GLY A 124 -16.19 -15.71 -6.23
C GLY A 124 -16.78 -14.31 -6.50
N LYS A 125 -17.60 -13.77 -5.58
CA LYS A 125 -18.09 -12.38 -5.65
C LYS A 125 -17.14 -11.34 -5.07
N LEU A 126 -16.07 -11.76 -4.39
CA LEU A 126 -15.13 -10.84 -3.76
C LEU A 126 -14.44 -9.92 -4.76
N ALA A 127 -14.08 -10.43 -5.95
CA ALA A 127 -13.43 -9.63 -6.98
C ALA A 127 -14.28 -8.43 -7.40
N ASP A 128 -15.59 -8.61 -7.56
CA ASP A 128 -16.53 -7.54 -7.90
C ASP A 128 -16.65 -6.51 -6.75
N LEU A 129 -16.73 -6.98 -5.50
CA LEU A 129 -16.81 -6.12 -4.32
C LEU A 129 -15.54 -5.26 -4.15
N VAL A 130 -14.37 -5.88 -4.33
CA VAL A 130 -13.09 -5.17 -4.28
C VAL A 130 -12.95 -4.21 -5.44
N ALA A 131 -13.35 -4.58 -6.66
CA ALA A 131 -13.32 -3.68 -7.82
C ALA A 131 -14.21 -2.44 -7.59
N ALA A 132 -15.41 -2.60 -7.05
CA ALA A 132 -16.29 -1.49 -6.70
C ALA A 132 -15.68 -0.58 -5.63
N HIS A 133 -15.06 -1.15 -4.59
CA HIS A 133 -14.38 -0.37 -3.54
C HIS A 133 -13.17 0.38 -4.08
N ARG A 134 -12.37 -0.25 -4.95
CA ARG A 134 -11.23 0.38 -5.63
C ARG A 134 -11.65 1.58 -6.47
N ALA A 135 -12.70 1.44 -7.27
CA ALA A 135 -13.22 2.51 -8.10
C ALA A 135 -13.68 3.73 -7.29
N ALA A 136 -14.09 3.55 -6.03
CA ALA A 136 -14.45 4.65 -5.14
C ALA A 136 -13.24 5.41 -4.54
N HIS A 137 -12.02 4.85 -4.65
CA HIS A 137 -10.80 5.40 -4.03
C HIS A 137 -9.70 5.76 -5.03
N LEU A 138 -9.87 5.42 -6.31
CA LEU A 138 -8.92 5.70 -7.39
C LEU A 138 -9.47 6.77 -8.33
N ASN A 139 -8.58 7.40 -9.09
CA ASN A 139 -8.97 8.25 -10.20
C ASN A 139 -9.61 7.40 -11.32
N GLU A 140 -10.28 8.06 -12.28
CA GLU A 140 -10.92 7.38 -13.42
C GLU A 140 -9.93 6.55 -14.26
N ASP A 141 -8.65 6.92 -14.28
CA ASP A 141 -7.57 6.19 -14.96
C ASP A 141 -6.95 5.05 -14.11
N GLY A 142 -7.47 4.81 -12.91
CA GLY A 142 -6.97 3.81 -11.96
C GLY A 142 -5.75 4.24 -11.15
N SER A 143 -5.26 5.47 -11.31
CA SER A 143 -4.15 5.99 -10.52
C SER A 143 -4.57 6.30 -9.07
N PRO A 144 -3.63 6.23 -8.10
CA PRO A 144 -3.89 6.62 -6.72
C PRO A 144 -4.43 8.05 -6.59
N THR A 145 -5.31 8.27 -5.62
CA THR A 145 -5.82 9.61 -5.28
C THR A 145 -5.06 10.20 -4.11
N TRP A 146 -5.12 11.54 -3.94
CA TRP A 146 -4.61 12.21 -2.74
C TRP A 146 -5.75 12.45 -1.76
N GLN A 147 -5.58 11.99 -0.52
CA GLN A 147 -6.50 12.26 0.57
C GLN A 147 -5.91 13.29 1.53
N LEU A 148 -6.74 14.27 1.91
CA LEU A 148 -6.44 15.23 2.96
C LEU A 148 -6.86 14.69 4.32
N LEU A 149 -5.91 14.63 5.25
CA LEU A 149 -6.09 14.24 6.64
C LEU A 149 -5.87 15.46 7.54
N GLN A 150 -6.69 15.60 8.57
CA GLN A 150 -6.60 16.67 9.56
C GLN A 150 -6.69 16.06 10.96
N GLY A 151 -5.89 16.56 11.88
CA GLY A 151 -5.93 16.12 13.27
C GLY A 151 -5.15 17.05 14.20
N ASP A 152 -5.09 16.67 15.48
CA ASP A 152 -4.33 17.37 16.50
C ASP A 152 -3.20 16.47 17.02
N GLY A 153 -1.96 16.92 16.87
CA GLY A 153 -0.78 16.24 17.38
C GLY A 153 -0.29 16.85 18.70
N PRO A 154 0.71 16.22 19.34
CA PRO A 154 1.32 16.73 20.59
C PRO A 154 1.91 18.14 20.47
N LYS A 155 2.17 18.61 19.24
CA LYS A 155 2.75 19.92 18.93
C LYS A 155 1.75 20.92 18.32
N GLY A 156 0.46 20.59 18.36
CA GLY A 156 -0.62 21.38 17.78
C GLY A 156 -1.20 20.72 16.52
N PRO A 157 -1.93 21.49 15.70
CA PRO A 157 -2.67 20.93 14.59
C PRO A 157 -1.74 20.33 13.53
N LEU A 158 -2.24 19.28 12.88
CA LEU A 158 -1.59 18.49 11.85
C LEU A 158 -2.48 18.46 10.61
N LEU A 159 -1.88 18.75 9.47
CA LEU A 159 -2.48 18.52 8.17
C LEU A 159 -1.57 17.55 7.41
N ALA A 160 -2.12 16.47 6.89
CA ALA A 160 -1.38 15.54 6.05
C ALA A 160 -2.08 15.31 4.71
N LEU A 161 -1.29 15.08 3.69
CA LEU A 161 -1.74 14.58 2.39
C LEU A 161 -1.10 13.20 2.21
N ALA A 162 -1.88 12.20 1.83
CA ALA A 162 -1.39 10.85 1.58
C ALA A 162 -2.02 10.25 0.33
N LEU A 163 -1.28 9.42 -0.39
CA LEU A 163 -1.81 8.63 -1.49
C LEU A 163 -2.78 7.57 -0.98
N VAL A 164 -3.83 7.29 -1.73
CA VAL A 164 -4.75 6.17 -1.50
C VAL A 164 -4.76 5.27 -2.74
N PRO A 165 -4.42 3.96 -2.60
CA PRO A 165 -4.00 3.30 -1.36
C PRO A 165 -2.54 3.64 -0.99
N LEU A 166 -2.24 3.75 0.30
CA LEU A 166 -0.88 4.01 0.80
C LEU A 166 -0.15 2.70 1.10
N TYR A 167 0.26 1.96 0.05
CA TYR A 167 0.82 0.61 0.24
C TYR A 167 1.92 0.27 -0.79
N PRO A 168 2.99 -0.47 -0.42
CA PRO A 168 4.15 -0.71 -1.30
C PRO A 168 3.86 -1.32 -2.68
N THR A 169 2.78 -2.07 -2.82
CA THR A 169 2.35 -2.70 -4.09
C THR A 169 2.13 -1.70 -5.22
N ILE A 170 1.78 -0.44 -4.91
CA ILE A 170 1.65 0.61 -5.95
C ILE A 170 3.00 1.01 -6.55
N ALA A 171 4.10 0.69 -5.87
CA ALA A 171 5.47 0.92 -6.33
C ALA A 171 6.42 -0.13 -5.76
N ALA A 172 6.23 -1.38 -6.18
CA ALA A 172 6.84 -2.59 -5.60
C ALA A 172 8.39 -2.56 -5.44
N GLN A 173 9.10 -1.81 -6.28
CA GLN A 173 10.55 -1.66 -6.18
C GLN A 173 11.03 -0.57 -5.22
N HIS A 174 10.13 0.29 -4.70
CA HIS A 174 10.51 1.38 -3.81
C HIS A 174 10.55 0.92 -2.35
N ASP A 175 11.73 0.46 -1.95
CA ASP A 175 12.04 -0.18 -0.67
C ASP A 175 12.87 0.71 0.28
N ASN A 176 13.25 1.92 -0.15
CA ASN A 176 13.90 2.91 0.72
C ASN A 176 12.98 4.11 0.95
N HIS A 177 12.70 4.42 2.21
CA HIS A 177 12.06 5.65 2.64
C HIS A 177 13.08 6.78 2.71
N VAL A 178 12.75 7.92 2.10
CA VAL A 178 13.51 9.17 2.17
C VAL A 178 12.60 10.23 2.80
N MET A 179 12.84 10.49 4.08
CA MET A 179 12.16 11.53 4.85
C MET A 179 12.86 12.87 4.67
N VAL A 180 12.14 13.88 4.19
CA VAL A 180 12.65 15.26 4.06
C VAL A 180 11.91 16.16 5.03
N THR A 181 12.61 16.76 5.98
CA THR A 181 12.06 17.65 7.00
C THR A 181 12.42 19.10 6.66
N VAL A 182 11.42 19.90 6.31
CA VAL A 182 11.55 21.28 5.82
C VAL A 182 10.97 22.24 6.87
N PRO A 183 11.80 23.06 7.55
CA PRO A 183 11.31 24.05 8.49
C PRO A 183 10.60 25.20 7.77
N TYR A 184 9.63 25.86 8.40
CA TYR A 184 9.06 27.12 7.92
C TYR A 184 8.81 28.05 9.11
N VAL A 185 9.10 29.34 8.94
CA VAL A 185 9.03 30.32 10.05
C VAL A 185 7.73 31.10 10.08
N ASP A 186 7.16 31.41 8.91
CA ASP A 186 5.96 32.25 8.80
C ASP A 186 4.68 31.41 8.98
N ARG A 187 3.86 31.79 9.96
CA ARG A 187 2.75 30.98 10.48
C ARG A 187 1.51 31.82 10.70
N THR A 188 0.35 31.22 10.47
CA THR A 188 -0.93 31.78 10.88
C THR A 188 -1.13 31.62 12.39
N ASP A 189 -2.13 32.32 12.94
CA ASP A 189 -2.52 32.20 14.36
C ASP A 189 -2.93 30.76 14.74
N HIS A 190 -3.34 29.96 13.75
CA HIS A 190 -3.68 28.55 13.92
C HIS A 190 -2.45 27.62 13.81
N GLY A 191 -1.24 28.16 13.65
CA GLY A 191 0.00 27.40 13.66
C GLY A 191 0.36 26.71 12.33
N PHE A 192 -0.46 26.86 11.30
CA PHE A 192 -0.20 26.44 9.92
C PHE A 192 0.71 27.42 9.18
N PRO A 193 1.36 27.03 8.07
CA PRO A 193 2.09 27.99 7.23
C PRO A 193 1.15 29.09 6.73
N SER A 194 1.67 30.32 6.65
CA SER A 194 1.00 31.40 5.92
C SER A 194 0.89 31.05 4.42
N GLU A 195 0.14 31.84 3.66
CA GLU A 195 0.02 31.62 2.20
C GLU A 195 1.38 31.72 1.47
N PRO A 196 2.24 32.73 1.71
CA PRO A 196 3.59 32.75 1.13
C PRO A 196 4.48 31.56 1.55
N ALA A 197 4.42 31.16 2.83
CA ALA A 197 5.17 30.00 3.31
C ALA A 197 4.70 28.71 2.64
N LEU A 198 3.38 28.55 2.45
CA LEU A 198 2.81 27.39 1.77
C LEU A 198 3.20 27.34 0.28
N GLU A 199 3.22 28.48 -0.41
CA GLU A 199 3.69 28.58 -1.79
C GLU A 199 5.16 28.21 -1.93
N ALA A 200 6.01 28.68 -1.01
CA ALA A 200 7.43 28.30 -0.97
C ALA A 200 7.62 26.80 -0.71
N LEU A 201 6.87 26.22 0.24
CA LEU A 201 6.90 24.79 0.56
C LEU A 201 6.47 23.93 -0.65
N ARG A 202 5.41 24.33 -1.37
CA ARG A 202 4.96 23.65 -2.59
C ARG A 202 5.99 23.73 -3.69
N SER A 203 6.56 24.91 -3.93
CA SER A 203 7.62 25.10 -4.93
C SER A 203 8.85 24.22 -4.64
N PHE A 204 9.18 24.05 -3.37
CA PHE A 204 10.26 23.17 -2.94
C PHE A 204 9.92 21.68 -3.13
N GLU A 205 8.70 21.28 -2.79
CA GLU A 205 8.21 19.91 -3.06
C GLU A 205 8.22 19.60 -4.56
N ASP A 206 7.73 20.51 -5.40
CA ASP A 206 7.77 20.38 -6.86
C ASP A 206 9.21 20.28 -7.38
N HIS A 207 10.13 21.08 -6.83
CA HIS A 207 11.55 20.99 -7.18
C HIS A 207 12.12 19.59 -6.91
N LEU A 208 11.87 19.04 -5.73
CA LEU A 208 12.36 17.71 -5.35
C LEU A 208 11.73 16.62 -6.21
N SER A 209 10.40 16.66 -6.39
CA SER A 209 9.68 15.68 -7.21
C SER A 209 10.12 15.70 -8.67
N ASN A 210 10.34 16.90 -9.25
CA ASN A 210 10.86 17.05 -10.61
C ASN A 210 12.30 16.53 -10.76
N ARG A 211 13.15 16.74 -9.75
CA ARG A 211 14.53 16.21 -9.72
C ARG A 211 14.55 14.69 -9.64
N LEU A 212 13.68 14.12 -8.82
CA LEU A 212 13.56 12.68 -8.61
C LEU A 212 13.00 11.98 -9.85
N GLY A 213 12.05 12.62 -10.54
CA GLY A 213 11.42 12.09 -11.74
C GLY A 213 10.81 10.71 -11.49
N GLY A 214 10.99 9.78 -12.43
CA GLY A 214 10.53 8.39 -12.28
C GLY A 214 11.34 7.51 -11.32
N SER A 215 12.36 8.05 -10.64
CA SER A 215 13.25 7.28 -9.76
C SER A 215 12.72 7.15 -8.32
N GLY A 216 11.55 7.74 -8.05
CA GLY A 216 10.87 7.62 -6.78
C GLY A 216 9.50 8.28 -6.80
N THR A 217 8.81 8.22 -5.68
CA THR A 217 7.43 8.70 -5.56
C THR A 217 7.24 9.40 -4.23
N LEU A 218 6.68 10.62 -4.26
CA LEU A 218 6.12 11.24 -3.07
C LEU A 218 4.81 10.53 -2.73
N VAL A 219 4.70 9.98 -1.52
CA VAL A 219 3.51 9.22 -1.12
C VAL A 219 2.74 9.88 0.01
N ALA A 220 3.39 10.75 0.78
CA ALA A 220 2.75 11.55 1.80
C ALA A 220 3.51 12.84 2.09
N SER A 221 2.79 13.84 2.60
CA SER A 221 3.36 15.00 3.28
C SER A 221 2.60 15.30 4.57
N GLU A 222 3.30 15.75 5.59
CA GLU A 222 2.74 16.13 6.89
C GLU A 222 3.19 17.56 7.20
N THR A 223 2.28 18.43 7.64
CA THR A 223 2.58 19.82 8.01
C THR A 223 2.07 20.08 9.42
N SER A 224 3.00 20.37 10.34
CA SER A 224 2.68 20.71 11.72
C SER A 224 3.84 21.46 12.38
N ALA A 225 3.52 22.34 13.32
CA ALA A 225 4.48 22.93 14.25
C ALA A 225 5.72 23.59 13.61
N GLY A 226 5.57 24.28 12.48
CA GLY A 226 6.68 24.96 11.80
C GLY A 226 7.54 24.01 10.96
N VAL A 227 7.06 22.80 10.67
CA VAL A 227 7.76 21.80 9.87
C VAL A 227 6.81 21.15 8.86
N ARG A 228 7.27 20.99 7.61
CA ARG A 228 6.69 20.09 6.62
C ARG A 228 7.59 18.89 6.45
N THR A 229 7.06 17.69 6.63
CA THR A 229 7.74 16.42 6.35
C THR A 229 7.22 15.89 5.03
N LEU A 230 8.13 15.54 4.12
CA LEU A 230 7.81 14.86 2.85
C LEU A 230 8.30 13.41 2.94
N HIS A 231 7.47 12.49 2.48
CA HIS A 231 7.75 11.06 2.50
C HIS A 231 7.89 10.56 1.07
N TYR A 232 9.14 10.44 0.62
CA TYR A 232 9.45 9.81 -0.66
C TYR A 232 9.81 8.35 -0.45
N TYR A 233 9.47 7.51 -1.42
CA TYR A 233 10.01 6.16 -1.54
C TYR A 233 10.77 6.03 -2.86
N VAL A 234 11.95 5.41 -2.80
CA VAL A 234 12.86 5.22 -3.93
C VAL A 234 13.33 3.77 -4.00
N ASP A 235 13.78 3.34 -5.17
CA ASP A 235 14.45 2.04 -5.34
C ASP A 235 15.86 2.10 -4.71
N SER A 236 16.16 1.20 -3.77
CA SER A 236 17.44 1.09 -3.06
C SER A 236 18.65 0.83 -3.96
N THR A 237 18.43 0.39 -5.19
CA THR A 237 19.50 0.17 -6.19
C THR A 237 19.68 1.35 -7.15
N SER A 238 18.85 2.38 -7.01
CA SER A 238 18.92 3.61 -7.80
C SER A 238 19.62 4.74 -7.04
N SER A 239 19.96 5.82 -7.74
CA SER A 239 20.51 7.03 -7.13
C SER A 239 19.45 7.98 -6.53
N GLY A 240 18.21 7.51 -6.33
CA GLY A 240 17.08 8.37 -5.97
C GLY A 240 17.29 9.09 -4.63
N ALA A 241 17.87 8.42 -3.65
CA ALA A 241 18.16 9.01 -2.35
C ALA A 241 19.24 10.11 -2.43
N GLU A 242 20.33 9.89 -3.18
CA GLU A 242 21.36 10.93 -3.36
C GLU A 242 20.83 12.14 -4.14
N VAL A 243 19.94 11.92 -5.11
CA VAL A 243 19.29 13.01 -5.86
C VAL A 243 18.49 13.92 -4.92
N VAL A 244 17.69 13.34 -4.01
CA VAL A 244 16.96 14.14 -3.01
C VAL A 244 17.94 14.86 -2.09
N ALA A 245 18.93 14.16 -1.53
CA ALA A 245 19.90 14.74 -0.62
C ALA A 245 20.71 15.90 -1.25
N GLY A 246 21.03 15.83 -2.54
CA GLY A 246 21.70 16.89 -3.27
C GLY A 246 20.80 18.08 -3.63
N ALA A 247 19.48 17.92 -3.60
CA ALA A 247 18.51 18.92 -4.04
C ALA A 247 17.90 19.77 -2.90
N VAL A 248 18.22 19.48 -1.63
CA VAL A 248 17.64 20.21 -0.47
C VAL A 248 18.38 21.51 -0.09
N THR A 249 19.31 21.98 -0.90
CA THR A 249 20.11 23.18 -0.60
C THR A 249 19.35 24.48 -0.88
N GLY A 250 19.67 25.56 -0.16
CA GLY A 250 19.18 26.91 -0.48
C GLY A 250 17.80 27.27 0.07
N TRP A 251 17.25 26.44 0.96
CA TRP A 251 16.01 26.76 1.68
C TRP A 251 16.21 27.92 2.66
N PRO A 252 15.39 28.99 2.60
CA PRO A 252 15.62 30.22 3.38
C PRO A 252 15.28 30.09 4.87
N ASP A 253 14.34 29.22 5.24
CA ASP A 253 13.77 29.15 6.59
C ASP A 253 14.52 28.19 7.52
N GLY A 254 15.70 27.73 7.12
CA GLY A 254 16.60 26.94 7.95
C GLY A 254 17.16 25.71 7.26
N THR A 255 17.74 24.82 8.06
CA THR A 255 18.36 23.58 7.55
C THR A 255 17.30 22.53 7.26
N VAL A 256 17.19 22.13 5.99
CA VAL A 256 16.42 20.96 5.59
C VAL A 256 17.19 19.70 5.99
N ARG A 257 16.51 18.76 6.64
CA ARG A 257 17.09 17.47 7.04
C ARG A 257 16.58 16.37 6.12
N VAL A 258 17.47 15.50 5.68
CA VAL A 258 17.13 14.28 4.94
C VAL A 258 17.56 13.07 5.75
N VAL A 259 16.67 12.09 5.88
CA VAL A 259 16.95 10.80 6.51
C VAL A 259 16.49 9.71 5.57
N THR A 260 17.36 8.73 5.30
CA THR A 260 17.04 7.57 4.47
C THR A 260 17.08 6.31 5.32
N ALA A 261 16.09 5.45 5.15
CA ALA A 261 16.01 4.15 5.82
C ALA A 261 15.47 3.09 4.86
N HIS A 262 15.95 1.85 5.01
CA HIS A 262 15.33 0.71 4.33
C HIS A 262 13.97 0.44 4.99
N ASP A 263 12.90 0.50 4.21
CA ASP A 263 11.52 0.35 4.68
C ASP A 263 10.62 -0.25 3.57
N PRO A 264 10.83 -1.52 3.19
CA PRO A 264 10.05 -2.17 2.14
C PRO A 264 8.58 -2.39 2.49
N GLY A 265 8.23 -2.34 3.78
CA GLY A 265 6.85 -2.45 4.28
C GLY A 265 6.10 -1.13 4.38
N TRP A 266 6.76 -0.02 4.02
CA TRP A 266 6.30 1.36 4.16
C TRP A 266 5.81 1.71 5.58
N GLN A 267 6.47 1.15 6.60
CA GLN A 267 6.12 1.32 8.01
C GLN A 267 6.10 2.79 8.43
N ALA A 268 7.00 3.61 7.88
CA ALA A 268 7.16 5.02 8.23
C ALA A 268 5.97 5.91 7.85
N VAL A 269 5.01 5.41 7.06
CA VAL A 269 3.82 6.16 6.63
C VAL A 269 2.50 5.45 6.97
N ARG A 270 2.54 4.28 7.62
CA ARG A 270 1.32 3.49 7.92
C ARG A 270 0.31 4.20 8.82
N HIS A 271 0.75 5.15 9.63
CA HIS A 271 -0.15 5.97 10.45
C HIS A 271 -1.03 6.94 9.64
N LEU A 272 -0.78 7.06 8.33
CA LEU A 272 -1.53 7.91 7.40
C LEU A 272 -2.46 7.11 6.46
N ALA A 273 -2.56 5.78 6.62
CA ALA A 273 -3.28 4.87 5.72
C ALA A 273 -4.74 4.59 6.14
#